data_AF-A0A6L9MBM9-F1
#
_entry.id   AF-A0A6L9MBM9-F1
#
_cell.length_a   1.000
_cell.length_b   1.000
_cell.length_c   1.000
_cell.angle_alpha   90.00
_cell.angle_beta   90.00
_cell.angle_gamma   90.00
#
_symmetry.space_group_name_H-M   'P 1'
#
loop_
_entity.id
_entity.type
_entity.pdbx_description
1 polymer ?
#
loop_
_entity_poly.entity_id
_entity_poly.type
_entity_poly.pdbx_seq_one_letter_code
_entity_poly.pdbx_strand_id
1 'polypeptide(L)' 'MSDPAFIGALVGLLIGVADFFVLGYMRDMMARRRASEPVGPGLALNIARFTQLILFPIVGWFVGPVVASSLGG' A
#
# COMPACT_ATOMS: atom_id res chain seq x y z
N MET A 1 -22.71 -10.66 10.39
CA MET A 1 -22.18 -9.43 10.97
C MET A 1 -20.79 -9.24 10.39
N SER A 2 -20.63 -8.36 9.41
CA SER A 2 -19.30 -8.03 8.87
C SER A 2 -18.69 -6.95 9.75
N ASP A 3 -17.56 -7.24 10.39
CA ASP A 3 -16.84 -6.30 11.23
C ASP A 3 -16.25 -5.17 10.34
N PRO A 4 -16.63 -3.90 10.56
CA PRO A 4 -16.09 -2.75 9.83
C PRO A 4 -14.57 -2.66 9.87
N ALA A 5 -13.92 -3.13 10.95
CA ALA A 5 -12.47 -3.19 11.05
C ALA A 5 -11.88 -4.19 10.05
N PHE A 6 -12.50 -5.36 9.92
CA PHE A 6 -12.07 -6.38 8.97
C PHE A 6 -12.25 -5.92 7.51
N ILE A 7 -13.37 -5.26 7.20
CA ILE A 7 -13.60 -4.66 5.87
C ILE A 7 -12.54 -3.59 5.60
N GLY A 8 -12.29 -2.69 6.55
CA GLY A 8 -11.29 -1.65 6.40
C GLY A 8 -9.88 -2.22 6.16
N ALA A 9 -9.49 -3.27 6.88
CA ALA A 9 -8.21 -3.93 6.69
C ALA A 9 -8.09 -4.61 5.32
N LEU A 10 -9.15 -5.26 4.83
CA LEU A 10 -9.19 -5.85 3.49
C LEU A 10 -9.06 -4.79 2.40
N VAL A 11 -9.78 -3.66 2.53
CA VAL A 11 -9.67 -2.54 1.59
C VAL A 11 -8.26 -1.95 1.64
N GLY A 12 -7.70 -1.77 2.84
CA GLY A 12 -6.31 -1.35 3.03
C GLY A 12 -5.32 -2.30 2.34
N LEU A 13 -5.50 -3.61 2.48
CA LEU A 13 -4.67 -4.59 1.79
C LEU A 13 -4.79 -4.48 0.27
N LEU A 14 -6.00 -4.33 -0.27
CA LEU A 14 -6.21 -4.17 -1.72
C LEU A 14 -5.49 -2.91 -2.25
N ILE A 15 -5.57 -1.79 -1.52
CA ILE A 15 -4.85 -0.56 -1.87
C ILE A 15 -3.34 -0.81 -1.83
N GLY A 16 -2.82 -1.45 -0.78
CA GLY A 16 -1.39 -1.74 -0.67
C GLY A 16 -0.88 -2.67 -1.78
N VAL A 17 -1.69 -3.65 -2.19
CA VAL A 17 -1.36 -4.54 -3.33
C VAL A 17 -1.35 -3.74 -4.63
N ALA A 18 -2.34 -2.89 -4.88
CA ALA A 18 -2.36 -2.05 -6.06
C ALA A 18 -1.11 -1.16 -6.12
N ASP A 19 -0.77 -0.49 -5.02
CA ASP A 19 0.39 0.39 -4.95
C ASP A 19 1.72 -0.37 -5.07
N PHE A 20 1.79 -1.60 -4.55
CA PHE A 20 2.94 -2.48 -4.74
C PHE A 20 3.22 -2.72 -6.23
N PHE A 21 2.19 -2.94 -7.04
CA PHE A 21 2.34 -3.12 -8.49
C PHE A 21 2.67 -1.81 -9.20
N VAL A 22 2.01 -0.69 -8.83
CA VAL A 22 2.27 0.62 -9.43
C VAL A 22 3.72 1.06 -9.22
N LEU A 23 4.22 1.00 -7.99
CA LEU A 23 5.61 1.35 -7.68
C LEU A 23 6.60 0.38 -8.30
N GLY A 24 6.24 -0.90 -8.43
CA GLY A 24 7.04 -1.90 -9.14
C GLY A 24 7.19 -1.57 -10.61
N TYR A 25 6.09 -1.25 -11.27
CA TYR A 25 6.07 -0.82 -12.66
C TYR A 25 6.87 0.47 -12.87
N MET A 26 6.71 1.47 -12.00
CA MET A 26 7.49 2.71 -12.06
C MET A 26 8.99 2.45 -11.88
N ARG A 27 9.37 1.58 -10.93
CA ARG A 27 10.76 1.18 -10.71
C ARG A 27 11.34 0.53 -11.97
N ASP A 28 10.65 -0.43 -12.55
CA ASP A 28 11.12 -1.17 -13.72
C ASP A 28 11.19 -0.24 -14.95
N MET A 29 10.27 0.73 -15.07
CA MET A 29 10.31 1.77 -16.09
C MET A 29 11.51 2.71 -15.91
N MET A 30 11.81 3.13 -14.68
CA MET A 30 12.97 3.97 -14.36
C MET A 30 14.29 3.22 -14.61
N ALA A 31 14.38 1.95 -14.20
CA ALA A 31 15.56 1.12 -14.42
C ALA A 31 15.90 0.98 -15.91
N ARG A 32 14.89 0.87 -16.77
CA ARG A 32 15.06 0.85 -18.25
C ARG A 32 15.58 2.17 -18.81
N ARG A 33 15.26 3.31 -18.18
CA ARG A 33 15.65 4.65 -18.65
C ARG A 33 16.98 5.14 -18.07
N ARG A 34 17.38 4.66 -16.89
CA ARG A 34 18.57 5.11 -16.15
C ARG A 34 19.40 3.91 -15.69
N ALA A 35 19.90 3.13 -16.65
CA ALA A 35 20.73 1.96 -16.39
C ALA A 35 22.04 2.27 -15.63
N SER A 36 22.43 3.55 -15.50
CA SER A 36 23.65 4.00 -14.84
C SER A 36 23.45 4.59 -13.43
N GLU A 37 22.23 4.61 -12.88
CA GLU A 37 21.98 5.14 -11.53
C GLU A 37 22.45 4.17 -10.41
N PRO A 38 22.86 4.69 -9.22
CA PRO A 38 23.32 3.87 -8.11
C PRO A 38 22.24 2.88 -7.63
N VAL A 39 22.66 1.73 -7.10
CA VAL A 39 21.77 0.64 -6.63
C VAL A 39 20.89 1.05 -5.43
N GLY A 40 21.25 2.13 -4.71
CA GLY A 40 20.64 2.57 -3.45
C GLY A 40 19.14 2.93 -3.50
N PRO A 41 18.67 3.78 -4.43
CA PRO A 41 17.27 4.17 -4.52
C PRO A 41 16.33 2.99 -4.83
N GLY A 42 16.81 1.99 -5.59
CA GLY A 42 16.03 0.80 -5.90
C GLY A 42 15.73 -0.07 -4.68
N LEU A 43 16.64 -0.12 -3.71
CA LEU A 43 16.48 -0.89 -2.47
C LEU A 43 15.52 -0.22 -1.50
N ALA A 44 15.65 1.10 -1.31
CA ALA A 44 14.72 1.89 -0.49
C ALA A 44 13.27 1.79 -1.02
N LEU A 45 13.09 1.89 -2.35
CA LEU A 45 11.79 1.76 -2.97
C LEU A 45 11.21 0.34 -2.79
N ASN A 46 12.05 -0.69 -2.85
CA ASN A 46 11.59 -2.06 -2.61
C ASN A 46 11.13 -2.26 -1.16
N ILE A 47 11.85 -1.71 -0.18
CA ILE A 47 11.44 -1.76 1.23
C ILE A 47 10.09 -1.06 1.39
N ALA A 48 9.95 0.17 0.87
CA ALA A 48 8.70 0.93 0.95
C ALA A 48 7.51 0.12 0.39
N ARG A 49 7.70 -0.53 -0.77
CA ARG A 49 6.71 -1.41 -1.41
C ARG A 49 6.29 -2.59 -0.52
N PHE A 50 7.22 -3.22 0.18
CA PHE A 50 6.85 -4.32 1.08
C PHE A 50 6.21 -3.82 2.37
N THR A 51 6.68 -2.69 2.91
CA THR A 51 6.15 -2.10 4.13
C THR A 51 4.69 -1.68 3.99
N GLN A 52 4.32 -1.07 2.86
CA GLN A 52 2.94 -0.63 2.62
C GLN A 52 1.91 -1.78 2.54
N LEU A 53 2.33 -2.99 2.17
CA LEU A 53 1.46 -4.18 2.19
C LEU A 53 0.99 -4.54 3.60
N ILE A 54 1.73 -4.11 4.63
CA ILE A 54 1.38 -4.32 6.04
C ILE A 54 0.75 -3.06 6.62
N LEU A 55 1.33 -1.88 6.34
CA LEU A 55 0.83 -0.62 6.90
C LEU A 55 -0.58 -0.29 6.44
N PHE A 56 -0.91 -0.46 5.15
CA PHE A 56 -2.25 -0.12 4.67
C PHE A 56 -3.36 -0.99 5.29
N PRO A 57 -3.23 -2.32 5.43
CA PRO A 57 -4.21 -3.11 6.18
C PRO A 57 -4.33 -2.67 7.65
N ILE A 58 -3.20 -2.37 8.32
CA ILE A 58 -3.23 -1.90 9.71
C ILE A 58 -4.00 -0.58 9.80
N VAL A 59 -3.67 0.39 8.95
CA VAL A 59 -4.39 1.67 8.90
C VAL A 59 -5.86 1.44 8.59
N GLY A 60 -6.17 0.57 7.62
CA GLY A 60 -7.53 0.21 7.25
C GLY A 60 -8.32 -0.41 8.40
N TRP A 61 -7.69 -1.24 9.24
CA TRP A 61 -8.31 -1.81 10.44
C TRP A 61 -8.80 -0.73 11.41
N PHE A 62 -8.01 0.33 11.61
CA PHE A 62 -8.37 1.43 12.51
C PHE A 62 -9.31 2.45 11.87
N VAL A 63 -9.14 2.74 10.58
CA VAL A 63 -9.93 3.74 9.85
C VAL A 63 -11.31 3.21 9.47
N GLY A 64 -11.45 1.92 9.18
CA GLY A 64 -12.71 1.29 8.78
C GLY A 64 -13.88 1.57 9.73
N PRO A 65 -13.73 1.32 11.05
CA PRO A 65 -14.75 1.62 12.05
C PRO A 65 -15.07 3.11 12.16
N VAL A 66 -14.04 3.98 12.08
CA VAL A 66 -14.22 5.44 12.14
C VAL A 66 -15.08 5.90 10.97
N VAL A 67 -14.74 5.50 9.75
CA VAL A 67 -15.51 5.84 8.53
C VAL A 67 -16.93 5.29 8.60
N ALA A 68 -17.11 4.04 9.03
CA ALA A 68 -18.44 3.44 9.18
C ALA A 68 -19.30 4.22 10.18
N SER A 69 -18.71 4.67 11.30
CA SER A 69 -19.42 5.47 12.31
C SER A 69 -19.76 6.89 11.83
N SER A 70 -18.93 7.50 10.99
CA SER A 70 -19.20 8.81 10.38
C SER A 70 -20.24 8.77 9.26
N LEU A 71 -20.35 7.65 8.53
CA LEU A 71 -21.31 7.50 7.42
C LEU A 71 -22.68 6.94 7.86
N GLY A 72 -22.73 6.25 9.02
CA GLY A 72 -23.96 5.69 9.58
C GLY A 72 -24.66 6.59 10.60
N GLY A 73 -24.17 7.82 10.80
CA GLY A 73 -24.79 8.85 11.65
C GLY A 73 -25.96 9.55 10.98
#